data_AF-A0AA90THE2-F1
#
_entry.id   AF-A0AA90THE2-F1
#
_cell.length_a   1.000
_cell.length_b   1.000
_cell.length_c   1.000
_cell.angle_alpha   90.00
_cell.angle_beta   90.00
_cell.angle_gamma   90.00
#
_symmetry.space_group_name_H-M   'P 1'
#
loop_
_entity.id
_entity.type
_entity.pdbx_description
1 polymer ?
#
loop_
_entity_poly.entity_id
_entity_poly.type
_entity_poly.pdbx_seq_one_letter_code
_entity_poly.pdbx_strand_id
1 'polypeptide(L)'
;MPHGIPVDLVPFGTLAGEREEIHWPPDMAIVMNVAGFADALASALSVEIGTGLSVRIASLPAIAVLKLFAWHDRHRDTHKDATDLTALMLLYYEIDQDRVYTIPEEVLDGVDYDIELGGVWLPGNDARKSSLAATTEKLTAMLADTARTDALISDMARALLTKSDPEGYAARLLGQFKAGSGAT
;
A
#
# COMPACT_ATOMS: atom_id res chain seq x y z
N MET A 1 -6.62 22.31 29.60
CA MET A 1 -5.54 21.72 28.77
C MET A 1 -5.86 22.07 27.33
N PRO A 2 -4.96 22.62 26.50
CA PRO A 2 -5.23 22.66 25.08
C PRO A 2 -5.19 21.21 24.59
N HIS A 3 -6.35 20.67 24.22
CA HIS A 3 -6.47 19.39 23.53
C HIS A 3 -6.08 19.64 22.07
N GLY A 4 -4.78 19.66 21.78
CA GLY A 4 -4.28 19.71 20.41
C GLY A 4 -4.41 18.33 19.75
N ILE A 5 -4.74 18.30 18.46
CA ILE A 5 -4.59 17.10 17.64
C ILE A 5 -3.11 17.03 17.25
N PRO A 6 -2.37 15.95 17.60
CA PRO A 6 -1.00 15.79 17.15
C PRO A 6 -0.97 15.68 15.62
N VAL A 7 -0.05 16.42 14.99
CA VAL A 7 0.17 16.43 13.54
C VAL A 7 1.62 16.09 13.27
N ASP A 8 1.85 15.01 12.53
CA ASP A 8 3.19 14.60 12.11
C ASP A 8 3.57 15.32 10.81
N LEU A 9 4.75 15.95 10.80
CA LEU A 9 5.28 16.67 9.64
C LEU A 9 6.49 15.92 9.10
N VAL A 10 6.31 15.16 8.01
CA VAL A 10 7.37 14.34 7.40
C VAL A 10 7.97 15.06 6.18
N PRO A 11 9.26 15.45 6.21
CA PRO A 11 9.94 15.96 5.03
C PRO A 11 10.22 14.83 4.03
N PHE A 12 10.24 15.13 2.73
CA PHE A 12 10.58 14.17 1.67
C PHE A 12 11.08 14.90 0.41
N GLY A 13 11.37 14.15 -0.65
CA GLY A 13 11.87 14.71 -1.90
C GLY A 13 13.33 15.13 -1.77
N THR A 14 13.68 16.35 -2.18
CA THR A 14 15.08 16.84 -2.15
C THR A 14 15.66 16.98 -0.74
N LEU A 15 14.82 16.90 0.30
CA LEU A 15 15.26 16.87 1.69
C LEU A 15 15.66 15.46 2.17
N ALA A 16 15.30 14.41 1.43
CA ALA A 16 15.72 13.05 1.71
C ALA A 16 17.13 12.80 1.18
N GLY A 17 17.90 11.96 1.88
CA GLY A 17 19.20 11.51 1.39
C GLY A 17 19.08 10.65 0.11
N GLU A 18 20.21 10.26 -0.46
CA GLU A 18 20.28 9.45 -1.71
C GLU A 18 19.52 8.11 -1.61
N ARG A 19 19.29 7.61 -0.39
CA ARG A 19 18.54 6.37 -0.12
C ARG A 19 17.04 6.57 0.06
N GLU A 20 16.55 7.80 -0.10
CA GLU A 20 15.18 8.22 0.25
C GLU A 20 14.89 8.05 1.75
N GLU A 21 15.86 8.43 2.59
CA GLU A 21 15.77 8.33 4.04
C GLU A 21 15.83 9.72 4.71
N ILE A 22 15.06 9.87 5.78
CA ILE A 22 15.08 11.01 6.70
C ILE A 22 15.62 10.55 8.04
N HIS A 23 16.65 11.23 8.52
CA HIS A 23 17.21 11.03 9.85
C HIS A 23 16.68 12.12 10.77
N TRP A 24 16.02 11.72 11.86
CA TRP A 24 15.36 12.67 12.75
C TRP A 24 16.30 13.20 13.83
N PRO A 25 16.34 14.53 14.06
CA PRO A 25 17.14 15.12 15.13
C PRO A 25 16.62 14.71 16.53
N PRO A 26 17.44 14.86 17.59
CA PRO A 26 18.76 15.50 17.60
C PRO A 26 19.93 14.56 17.27
N ASP A 27 19.79 13.26 17.50
CA ASP A 27 20.87 12.28 17.39
C ASP A 27 20.90 11.53 16.05
N MET A 28 19.91 11.77 15.17
CA MET A 28 19.80 11.16 13.85
C MET A 28 19.66 9.62 13.90
N ALA A 29 19.28 9.07 15.07
CA ALA A 29 19.17 7.64 15.30
C ALA A 29 17.88 7.04 14.73
N ILE A 30 16.81 7.83 14.66
CA ILE A 30 15.55 7.41 14.05
C ILE A 30 15.64 7.69 12.55
N VAL A 31 15.54 6.63 11.75
CA VAL A 31 15.56 6.69 10.29
C VAL A 31 14.17 6.36 9.78
N MET A 32 13.64 7.19 8.88
CA MET A 32 12.38 6.97 8.19
C MET A 32 12.62 6.91 6.69
N ASN A 33 12.24 5.79 6.08
CA ASN A 33 12.17 5.65 4.64
C ASN A 33 10.97 6.46 4.11
N VAL A 34 11.22 7.28 3.09
CA VAL A 34 10.23 8.11 2.41
C VAL A 34 10.12 7.78 0.92
N ALA A 35 10.62 6.63 0.49
CA ALA A 35 10.35 6.07 -0.83
C ALA A 35 8.84 6.00 -1.06
N GLY A 36 8.37 6.34 -2.27
CA GLY A 36 6.94 6.39 -2.58
C GLY A 36 6.24 7.71 -2.22
N PHE A 37 6.85 8.62 -1.43
CA PHE A 37 6.17 9.87 -1.04
C PHE A 37 5.99 10.83 -2.21
N ALA A 38 6.97 10.88 -3.14
CA ALA A 38 6.85 11.67 -4.36
C ALA A 38 5.71 11.15 -5.26
N ASP A 39 5.58 9.83 -5.38
CA ASP A 39 4.49 9.15 -6.10
C ASP A 39 3.13 9.46 -5.47
N ALA A 40 3.06 9.39 -4.14
CA ALA A 40 1.86 9.71 -3.38
C ALA A 40 1.43 11.17 -3.57
N LEU A 41 2.38 12.10 -3.63
CA LEU A 41 2.09 13.51 -3.90
C LEU A 41 1.62 13.74 -5.35
N ALA A 42 2.26 13.07 -6.31
CA ALA A 42 1.96 13.21 -7.74
C ALA A 42 0.58 12.63 -8.09
N SER A 43 0.18 11.54 -7.41
CA SER A 43 -1.11 10.88 -7.59
C SER A 43 -2.18 11.31 -6.59
N ALA A 44 -1.91 12.34 -5.77
CA ALA A 44 -2.82 12.76 -4.71
C ALA A 44 -4.16 13.29 -5.27
N LEU A 45 -5.24 12.93 -4.57
CA LEU A 45 -6.59 13.39 -4.87
C LEU A 45 -6.86 14.71 -4.14
N SER A 46 -7.45 15.69 -4.82
CA SER A 46 -7.91 16.93 -4.18
C SER A 46 -9.31 16.72 -3.60
N VAL A 47 -9.46 16.88 -2.29
CA VAL A 47 -10.71 16.66 -1.56
C VAL A 47 -11.07 17.91 -0.79
N GLU A 48 -12.31 18.38 -0.92
CA GLU A 48 -12.83 19.48 -0.10
C GLU A 48 -13.32 18.92 1.25
N ILE A 49 -12.70 19.37 2.34
CA ILE A 49 -13.00 18.89 3.71
C ILE A 49 -13.71 19.95 4.56
N GLY A 50 -14.23 20.98 3.90
CA GLY A 50 -14.92 22.13 4.48
C GLY A 50 -14.99 23.25 3.46
N THR A 51 -15.91 24.19 3.65
CA THR A 51 -16.16 25.25 2.67
C THR A 51 -14.87 26.03 2.35
N GLY A 52 -14.40 25.91 1.11
CA GLY A 52 -13.21 26.61 0.62
C GLY A 52 -11.87 26.02 1.10
N LEU A 53 -11.87 24.84 1.72
CA LEU A 53 -10.67 24.12 2.14
C LEU A 53 -10.52 22.82 1.36
N SER A 54 -9.70 22.87 0.31
CA SER A 54 -9.27 21.67 -0.42
C SER A 54 -7.91 21.21 0.07
N VAL A 55 -7.79 19.92 0.38
CA VAL A 55 -6.55 19.25 0.79
C VAL A 55 -6.22 18.15 -0.21
N ARG A 56 -4.92 17.93 -0.43
CA ARG A 56 -4.44 16.78 -1.21
C ARG A 56 -4.27 15.59 -0.29
N ILE A 57 -4.92 14.48 -0.64
CA ILE A 57 -4.88 13.22 0.09
C ILE A 57 -4.23 12.17 -0.81
N ALA A 58 -3.32 11.38 -0.26
CA ALA A 58 -2.71 10.27 -1.00
C ALA A 58 -3.80 9.33 -1.55
N SER A 59 -3.65 8.93 -2.81
CA SER A 59 -4.55 7.94 -3.42
C SER A 59 -4.40 6.59 -2.70
N LEU A 60 -5.43 5.75 -2.75
CA LEU A 60 -5.39 4.42 -2.14
C LEU A 60 -4.26 3.52 -2.70
N PRO A 61 -3.98 3.50 -4.02
CA PRO A 61 -2.81 2.79 -4.54
C PRO A 61 -1.50 3.28 -3.94
N ALA A 62 -1.34 4.61 -3.80
CA ALA A 62 -0.16 5.18 -3.18
C ALA A 62 -0.07 4.78 -1.70
N ILE A 63 -1.18 4.79 -0.96
CA ILE A 63 -1.22 4.33 0.44
C ILE A 63 -0.83 2.84 0.53
N ALA A 64 -1.28 1.98 -0.39
CA ALA A 64 -0.87 0.58 -0.42
C ALA A 64 0.65 0.41 -0.61
N VAL A 65 1.25 1.15 -1.55
CA VAL A 65 2.72 1.15 -1.75
C VAL A 65 3.44 1.64 -0.51
N LEU A 66 3.00 2.76 0.09
CA LEU A 66 3.59 3.29 1.33
C LEU A 66 3.48 2.30 2.49
N LYS A 67 2.37 1.57 2.60
CA LYS A 67 2.18 0.52 3.61
C LYS A 67 3.09 -0.68 3.39
N LEU A 68 3.35 -1.06 2.15
CA LEU A 68 4.31 -2.12 1.82
C LEU A 68 5.74 -1.73 2.24
N PHE A 69 6.20 -0.51 1.94
CA PHE A 69 7.51 -0.04 2.38
C PHE A 69 7.60 0.14 3.90
N ALA A 70 6.56 0.70 4.53
CA ALA A 70 6.52 0.80 5.98
C ALA A 70 6.58 -0.59 6.64
N TRP A 71 5.80 -1.56 6.16
CA TRP A 71 5.87 -2.93 6.66
C TRP A 71 7.27 -3.51 6.46
N HIS A 72 7.85 -3.37 5.26
CA HIS A 72 9.19 -3.86 4.96
C HIS A 72 10.23 -3.42 5.99
N ASP A 73 10.17 -2.16 6.41
CA ASP A 73 11.17 -1.58 7.31
C ASP A 73 10.94 -1.89 8.79
N ARG A 74 9.69 -2.04 9.23
CA ARG A 74 9.34 -2.17 10.67
C ARG A 74 8.43 -3.36 11.03
N HIS A 75 8.25 -4.36 10.15
CA HIS A 75 7.42 -5.54 10.44
C HIS A 75 7.85 -6.30 11.70
N ARG A 76 9.14 -6.22 12.06
CA ARG A 76 9.66 -6.83 13.30
C ARG A 76 9.15 -6.13 14.57
N ASP A 77 8.74 -4.87 14.47
CA ASP A 77 8.23 -4.06 15.57
C ASP A 77 6.69 -4.03 15.60
N THR A 78 6.05 -4.06 14.43
CA THR A 78 4.59 -3.99 14.32
C THR A 78 4.06 -4.64 13.03
N HIS A 79 2.92 -5.33 13.14
CA HIS A 79 2.18 -5.91 12.03
C HIS A 79 1.06 -4.99 11.52
N LYS A 80 0.92 -3.78 12.07
CA LYS A 80 -0.17 -2.85 11.76
C LYS A 80 -0.22 -2.51 10.27
N ASP A 81 0.91 -2.34 9.62
CA ASP A 81 0.94 -1.98 8.19
C ASP A 81 0.39 -3.09 7.29
N ALA A 82 0.66 -4.37 7.61
CA ALA A 82 0.07 -5.50 6.90
C ALA A 82 -1.44 -5.61 7.15
N THR A 83 -1.90 -5.29 8.36
CA THR A 83 -3.32 -5.25 8.70
C THR A 83 -4.04 -4.13 7.94
N ASP A 84 -3.48 -2.92 7.94
CA ASP A 84 -4.00 -1.77 7.21
C ASP A 84 -4.00 -2.04 5.69
N LEU A 85 -2.94 -2.68 5.16
CA LEU A 85 -2.86 -3.08 3.75
C LEU A 85 -3.97 -4.08 3.39
N THR A 86 -4.20 -5.08 4.25
CA THR A 86 -5.26 -6.07 4.04
C THR A 86 -6.63 -5.41 4.00
N ALA A 87 -6.93 -4.52 4.95
CA ALA A 87 -8.17 -3.77 4.95
C ALA A 87 -8.33 -2.91 3.69
N LEU A 88 -7.27 -2.24 3.25
CA LEU A 88 -7.28 -1.45 2.02
C LEU A 88 -7.59 -2.31 0.80
N MET A 89 -6.95 -3.49 0.67
CA MET A 89 -7.19 -4.42 -0.43
C MET A 89 -8.64 -4.89 -0.48
N LEU A 90 -9.21 -5.26 0.66
CA LEU A 90 -10.60 -5.74 0.75
C LEU A 90 -11.61 -4.64 0.42
N LEU A 91 -11.34 -3.39 0.84
CA LEU A 91 -12.25 -2.27 0.62
C LEU A 91 -12.09 -1.63 -0.77
N TYR A 92 -11.02 -1.94 -1.50
CA TYR A 92 -10.68 -1.18 -2.71
C TYR A 92 -11.75 -1.27 -3.80
N TYR A 93 -12.32 -2.46 -4.02
CA TYR A 93 -13.36 -2.65 -5.03
C TYR A 93 -14.70 -2.01 -4.60
N GLU A 94 -14.95 -1.84 -3.30
CA GLU A 94 -16.19 -1.24 -2.80
C GLU A 94 -16.27 0.25 -3.10
N ILE A 95 -15.11 0.90 -3.26
CA ILE A 95 -15.00 2.36 -3.43
C ILE A 95 -15.43 2.79 -4.83
N ASP A 96 -15.23 1.92 -5.83
CA ASP A 96 -15.68 2.15 -7.19
C ASP A 96 -16.09 0.81 -7.82
N GLN A 97 -17.31 0.39 -7.51
CA GLN A 97 -17.85 -0.91 -7.90
C GLN A 97 -17.92 -1.09 -9.43
N ASP A 98 -18.03 0.00 -10.20
CA ASP A 98 -18.06 -0.06 -11.66
C ASP A 98 -16.70 -0.50 -12.24
N ARG A 99 -15.63 -0.37 -11.47
CA ARG A 99 -14.30 -0.81 -11.92
C ARG A 99 -14.16 -2.32 -12.03
N VAL A 100 -15.09 -3.09 -11.49
CA VAL A 100 -15.12 -4.54 -11.70
C VAL A 100 -15.14 -4.88 -13.19
N TYR A 101 -15.83 -4.09 -14.01
CA TYR A 101 -15.91 -4.28 -15.46
C TYR A 101 -14.60 -3.92 -16.20
N THR A 102 -13.62 -3.34 -15.50
CA THR A 102 -12.30 -3.01 -16.05
C THR A 102 -11.25 -4.06 -15.71
N ILE A 103 -11.60 -5.03 -14.85
CA ILE A 103 -10.71 -6.14 -14.50
C ILE A 103 -10.61 -7.08 -15.71
N PRO A 104 -9.40 -7.51 -16.12
CA PRO A 104 -9.24 -8.48 -17.20
C PRO A 104 -10.01 -9.78 -16.91
N GLU A 105 -10.62 -10.38 -17.94
CA GLU A 105 -11.41 -11.60 -17.80
C GLU A 105 -10.55 -12.75 -17.24
N GLU A 106 -9.29 -12.84 -17.64
CA GLU A 106 -8.35 -13.87 -17.19
C GLU A 106 -8.02 -13.74 -15.70
N VAL A 107 -8.07 -12.52 -15.15
CA VAL A 107 -7.89 -12.27 -13.72
C VAL A 107 -9.08 -12.79 -12.93
N LEU A 108 -10.30 -12.53 -13.42
CA LEU A 108 -11.54 -13.00 -12.79
C LEU A 108 -11.68 -14.52 -12.88
N ASP A 109 -11.42 -15.11 -14.04
CA ASP A 109 -11.43 -16.56 -14.24
C ASP A 109 -10.44 -17.26 -13.30
N GLY A 110 -9.24 -16.71 -13.15
CA GLY A 110 -8.21 -17.22 -12.23
C GLY A 110 -8.57 -17.18 -10.74
N VAL A 111 -9.67 -16.52 -10.36
CA VAL A 111 -10.20 -16.49 -8.99
C VAL A 111 -11.65 -16.98 -8.90
N ASP A 112 -12.12 -17.79 -9.85
CA ASP A 112 -13.48 -18.32 -9.90
C ASP A 112 -14.57 -17.22 -9.87
N TYR A 113 -14.29 -16.08 -10.50
CA TYR A 113 -15.13 -14.89 -10.51
C TYR A 113 -15.46 -14.33 -9.11
N ASP A 114 -14.62 -14.61 -8.12
CA ASP A 114 -14.65 -13.93 -6.83
C ASP A 114 -14.25 -12.46 -7.02
N ILE A 115 -15.24 -11.56 -7.01
CA ILE A 115 -15.05 -10.13 -7.25
C ILE A 115 -14.22 -9.47 -6.13
N GLU A 116 -14.36 -9.93 -4.89
CA GLU A 116 -13.58 -9.42 -3.75
C GLU A 116 -12.09 -9.70 -3.99
N LEU A 117 -11.74 -10.91 -4.43
CA LEU A 117 -10.35 -11.26 -4.75
C LEU A 117 -9.86 -10.63 -6.07
N GLY A 118 -10.65 -10.72 -7.14
CA GLY A 118 -10.28 -10.17 -8.45
C GLY A 118 -10.10 -8.65 -8.39
N GLY A 119 -10.89 -7.96 -7.57
CA GLY A 119 -10.79 -6.52 -7.34
C GLY A 119 -9.43 -6.06 -6.81
N VAL A 120 -8.69 -6.94 -6.12
CA VAL A 120 -7.36 -6.65 -5.55
C VAL A 120 -6.28 -6.51 -6.63
N TRP A 121 -6.57 -6.95 -7.85
CA TRP A 121 -5.73 -6.64 -9.01
C TRP A 121 -5.70 -5.12 -9.31
N LEU A 122 -6.82 -4.41 -9.10
CA LEU A 122 -6.94 -2.97 -9.39
C LEU A 122 -5.93 -2.10 -8.61
N PRO A 123 -5.80 -2.19 -7.27
CA PRO A 123 -4.83 -1.38 -6.55
C PRO A 123 -3.40 -1.68 -6.97
N GLY A 124 -3.07 -2.93 -7.35
CA GLY A 124 -1.76 -3.26 -7.90
C GLY A 124 -1.50 -2.58 -9.25
N ASN A 125 -2.47 -2.67 -10.17
CA ASN A 125 -2.40 -2.05 -11.49
C ASN A 125 -2.34 -0.52 -11.42
N ASP A 126 -3.09 0.08 -10.51
CA ASP A 126 -3.07 1.53 -10.31
C ASP A 126 -1.77 1.99 -9.64
N ALA A 127 -1.24 1.21 -8.70
CA ALA A 127 0.06 1.47 -8.09
C ALA A 127 1.16 1.49 -9.16
N ARG A 128 1.16 0.49 -10.06
CA ARG A 128 2.09 0.45 -11.20
C ARG A 128 1.98 1.69 -12.09
N LYS A 129 0.76 2.15 -12.40
CA LYS A 129 0.54 3.31 -13.29
C LYS A 129 0.93 4.64 -12.66
N SER A 130 0.85 4.74 -11.33
CA SER A 130 1.11 5.98 -10.58
C SER A 130 2.50 6.05 -9.97
N SER A 131 3.27 4.96 -9.99
CA SER A 131 4.63 4.90 -9.48
C SER A 131 5.68 5.28 -10.53
N LEU A 132 6.67 6.04 -10.09
CA LEU A 132 7.93 6.32 -10.76
C LEU A 132 8.75 5.02 -10.89
N ALA A 133 9.74 5.05 -11.79
CA ALA A 133 10.57 3.89 -12.08
C ALA A 133 11.31 3.35 -10.84
N ALA A 134 11.89 4.24 -10.02
CA ALA A 134 12.61 3.85 -8.80
C ALA A 134 11.69 3.17 -7.77
N THR A 135 10.49 3.72 -7.56
CA THR A 135 9.48 3.12 -6.67
C THR A 135 9.02 1.76 -7.19
N THR A 136 8.80 1.65 -8.50
CA THR A 136 8.43 0.39 -9.16
C THR A 136 9.51 -0.67 -9.01
N GLU A 137 10.78 -0.30 -9.17
CA GLU A 137 11.93 -1.20 -8.98
C GLU A 137 12.00 -1.72 -7.54
N LYS A 138 11.93 -0.82 -6.54
CA LYS A 138 11.93 -1.20 -5.11
C LYS A 138 10.77 -2.11 -4.76
N LEU A 139 9.56 -1.77 -5.22
CA LEU A 139 8.36 -2.58 -5.02
C LEU A 139 8.51 -3.98 -5.63
N THR A 140 9.02 -4.04 -6.87
CA THR A 140 9.23 -5.31 -7.57
C THR A 140 10.25 -6.19 -6.86
N ALA A 141 11.39 -5.61 -6.44
CA ALA A 141 12.42 -6.31 -5.69
C ALA A 141 11.89 -6.86 -4.35
N MET A 142 11.10 -6.07 -3.62
CA MET A 142 10.46 -6.50 -2.38
C MET A 142 9.47 -7.65 -2.61
N LEU A 143 8.62 -7.56 -3.64
CA LEU A 143 7.58 -8.56 -3.92
C LEU A 143 8.14 -9.84 -4.57
N ALA A 144 9.37 -9.81 -5.10
CA ALA A 144 10.07 -10.97 -5.61
C ALA A 144 10.76 -11.81 -4.52
N ASP A 145 10.99 -11.25 -3.33
CA ASP A 145 11.63 -11.94 -2.21
C ASP A 145 10.62 -12.86 -1.50
N THR A 146 10.73 -14.18 -1.74
CA THR A 146 9.82 -15.19 -1.20
C THR A 146 9.75 -15.16 0.33
N ALA A 147 10.88 -14.99 1.02
CA ALA A 147 10.88 -14.97 2.48
C ALA A 147 10.13 -13.76 3.02
N ARG A 148 10.24 -12.60 2.34
CA ARG A 148 9.46 -11.41 2.69
C ARG A 148 7.99 -11.57 2.35
N THR A 149 7.65 -12.14 1.19
CA THR A 149 6.24 -12.35 0.86
C THR A 149 5.57 -13.32 1.83
N ASP A 150 6.27 -14.37 2.26
CA ASP A 150 5.73 -15.33 3.24
C ASP A 150 5.49 -14.65 4.60
N ALA A 151 6.44 -13.82 5.05
CA ALA A 151 6.28 -13.04 6.27
C ALA A 151 5.11 -12.04 6.16
N LEU A 152 4.97 -11.37 5.01
CA LEU A 152 3.86 -10.44 4.77
C LEU A 152 2.51 -11.16 4.79
N ILE A 153 2.42 -12.33 4.14
CA ILE A 153 1.21 -13.17 4.13
C ILE A 153 0.81 -13.53 5.57
N SER A 154 1.75 -13.97 6.39
CA SER A 154 1.48 -14.34 7.78
C SER A 154 0.97 -13.14 8.60
N ASP A 155 1.52 -11.95 8.39
CA ASP A 155 1.03 -10.74 9.08
C ASP A 155 -0.31 -10.23 8.54
N MET A 156 -0.55 -10.34 7.23
CA MET A 156 -1.86 -10.03 6.62
C MET A 156 -2.96 -10.96 7.13
N ALA A 157 -2.65 -12.26 7.32
CA ALA A 157 -3.59 -13.26 7.83
C ALA A 157 -4.18 -12.90 9.21
N ARG A 158 -3.48 -12.07 10.00
CA ARG A 158 -3.96 -11.56 11.30
C ARG A 158 -5.22 -10.71 11.18
N ALA A 159 -5.45 -10.07 10.04
CA ALA A 159 -6.66 -9.30 9.74
C ALA A 159 -7.83 -10.18 9.25
N LEU A 160 -7.58 -11.46 8.98
CA LEU A 160 -8.47 -12.36 8.26
C LEU A 160 -8.93 -13.55 9.10
N LEU A 161 -8.89 -13.44 10.43
CA LEU A 161 -9.22 -14.54 11.37
C LEU A 161 -10.66 -15.07 11.24
N THR A 162 -11.54 -14.36 10.54
CA THR A 162 -12.90 -14.80 10.23
C THR A 162 -12.98 -15.70 8.99
N LYS A 163 -11.95 -15.71 8.13
CA LYS A 163 -11.87 -16.61 6.97
C LYS A 163 -11.45 -18.02 7.42
N SER A 164 -11.88 -19.05 6.71
CA SER A 164 -11.59 -20.45 7.04
C SER A 164 -10.11 -20.83 6.90
N ASP A 165 -9.42 -20.16 5.99
CA ASP A 165 -7.97 -20.27 5.75
C ASP A 165 -7.38 -18.86 5.62
N PRO A 166 -7.04 -18.20 6.75
CA PRO A 166 -6.58 -16.82 6.74
C PRO A 166 -5.27 -16.61 5.97
N GLU A 167 -4.32 -17.55 6.08
CA GLU A 167 -3.03 -17.47 5.38
C GLU A 167 -3.20 -17.72 3.88
N GLY A 168 -3.96 -18.75 3.49
CA GLY A 168 -4.25 -19.00 2.08
C GLY A 168 -5.04 -17.85 1.43
N TYR A 169 -5.96 -17.23 2.16
CA TYR A 169 -6.68 -16.05 1.67
C TYR A 169 -5.74 -14.84 1.53
N ALA A 170 -4.88 -14.57 2.51
CA ALA A 170 -3.85 -13.52 2.42
C ALA A 170 -2.91 -13.73 1.24
N ALA A 171 -2.49 -14.98 0.99
CA ALA A 171 -1.65 -15.34 -0.15
C ALA A 171 -2.34 -15.03 -1.48
N ARG A 172 -3.64 -15.32 -1.61
CA ARG A 172 -4.44 -14.98 -2.81
C ARG A 172 -4.57 -13.46 -2.99
N LEU A 173 -4.83 -12.71 -1.92
CA LEU A 173 -4.86 -11.24 -1.96
C LEU A 173 -3.53 -10.66 -2.46
N LEU A 174 -2.41 -11.07 -1.86
CA LEU A 174 -1.10 -10.60 -2.27
C LEU A 174 -0.78 -11.03 -3.70
N GLY A 175 -1.18 -12.23 -4.11
CA GLY A 175 -1.04 -12.72 -5.48
C GLY A 175 -1.75 -11.84 -6.51
N GLN A 176 -2.98 -11.43 -6.23
CA GLN A 176 -3.74 -10.53 -7.12
C GLN A 176 -3.13 -9.14 -7.19
N PHE A 177 -2.70 -8.58 -6.06
CA PHE A 177 -1.98 -7.31 -6.05
C PHE A 177 -0.68 -7.38 -6.86
N LYS A 178 0.12 -8.44 -6.69
CA LYS A 178 1.35 -8.68 -7.45
C LYS A 178 1.07 -8.75 -8.96
N ALA A 179 0.07 -9.52 -9.37
CA ALA A 179 -0.34 -9.63 -10.76
C ALA A 179 -0.73 -8.26 -11.36
N GLY A 180 -1.48 -7.44 -10.62
CA GLY A 180 -1.82 -6.08 -11.03
C GLY A 180 -0.60 -5.17 -11.16
N SER A 181 0.32 -5.23 -10.19
CA SER A 181 1.52 -4.41 -10.17
C SER A 181 2.53 -4.75 -11.28
N GLY A 182 2.40 -5.92 -11.92
CA GLY A 182 3.38 -6.45 -12.86
C GLY A 182 4.65 -6.98 -12.20
N ALA A 183 4.66 -7.13 -10.87
CA ALA A 183 5.76 -7.70 -10.09
C ALA A 183 5.64 -9.24 -9.98
N THR A 184 5.46 -9.90 -11.14
CA THR A 184 5.34 -11.36 -11.28
C THR A 184 6.64 -11.97 -11.77
#